data_AF-A0A8S3T3P0-F1
#
_entry.id   AF-A0A8S3T3P0-F1
#
_cell.length_a   1.000
_cell.length_b   1.000
_cell.length_c   1.000
_cell.angle_alpha   90.00
_cell.angle_beta   90.00
_cell.angle_gamma   90.00
#
_symmetry.space_group_name_H-M   'P 1'
#
loop_
_entity.id
_entity.type
_entity.pdbx_description
1 polymer ?
#
loop_
_entity_poly.entity_id
_entity_poly.type
_entity_poly.pdbx_seq_one_letter_code
_entity_poly.pdbx_strand_id
1 'polypeptide(L)'
;MSESSDEEFDGFSPNEVDLAAQRYNDRLEQLGIGDLDVVDSDNEFSDENDPLVDEAGDRPAEADGWHANFDYYERGLPHIFLPRGNTGPTTETDRYANKQIRDHPDENKSPWVTPTVEEMKAFLGLCFLMGINVKPDIKSYWSTDVMLETPYFSKVMKRDRYMQIMRYIHFSNSEQAPQPGDPNYSKLYKIESLMNMFTDSMVNQYIPKRQLSVDEVMVPWKGRLSFKQYMPAKPTKWGIKMWAIAEANTGYVSFCQVYSGRINGAAAPGLANRVVKNCIEKANIIGQGYHVYMDNYFTSPALFTDLFQHFNTAACGTVRINRRELPKDIMKKNP
;
A
#
# COMPACT_ATOMS: atom_id res chain seq x y z
N MET A 1 8.17 -9.41 -56.84
CA MET A 1 7.88 -10.86 -56.87
C MET A 1 9.10 -11.60 -56.37
N SER A 2 9.12 -11.82 -55.06
CA SER A 2 9.84 -12.87 -54.32
C SER A 2 9.36 -12.71 -52.88
N GLU A 3 8.38 -13.51 -52.49
CA GLU A 3 7.84 -13.55 -51.13
C GLU A 3 8.95 -14.02 -50.18
N SER A 4 9.26 -13.22 -49.15
CA SER A 4 10.03 -13.68 -47.99
C SER A 4 9.04 -13.82 -46.84
N SER A 5 8.78 -15.07 -46.48
CA SER A 5 7.94 -15.52 -45.38
C SER A 5 8.33 -14.89 -44.05
N ASP A 6 7.32 -14.41 -43.32
CA ASP A 6 7.41 -14.04 -41.92
C ASP A 6 7.82 -15.30 -41.12
N GLU A 7 9.01 -15.28 -40.50
CA GLU A 7 9.35 -16.24 -39.45
C GLU A 7 8.65 -15.78 -38.16
N GLU A 8 7.50 -16.39 -37.90
CA GLU A 8 6.82 -16.38 -36.61
C GLU A 8 7.79 -16.87 -35.52
N PHE A 9 7.77 -16.22 -34.36
CA PHE A 9 8.53 -16.67 -33.20
C PHE A 9 7.91 -17.98 -32.70
N ASP A 10 8.50 -19.11 -33.12
CA ASP A 10 8.05 -20.51 -32.88
C ASP A 10 8.18 -21.01 -31.42
N GLY A 11 8.15 -20.10 -30.45
CA GLY A 11 8.34 -20.43 -29.04
C GLY A 11 9.76 -20.94 -28.74
N PHE A 12 9.99 -21.35 -27.48
CA PHE A 12 11.22 -22.02 -27.11
C PHE A 12 11.20 -23.44 -27.70
N SER A 13 12.31 -23.89 -28.27
CA SER A 13 12.36 -25.27 -28.76
C SER A 13 12.14 -26.23 -27.58
N PRO A 14 11.52 -27.41 -27.78
CA PRO A 14 11.32 -28.39 -26.71
C PRO A 14 12.61 -28.66 -25.92
N ASN A 15 13.75 -28.71 -26.61
CA ASN A 15 15.07 -28.86 -25.99
C ASN A 15 15.46 -27.73 -25.02
N GLU A 16 15.04 -26.48 -25.24
CA GLU A 16 15.32 -25.35 -24.35
C GLU A 16 14.43 -25.35 -23.10
N VAL A 17 13.18 -25.78 -23.26
CA VAL A 17 12.24 -26.00 -22.15
C VAL A 17 12.71 -27.17 -21.29
N ASP A 18 13.14 -28.27 -21.92
CA ASP A 18 13.70 -29.44 -21.26
C ASP A 18 14.99 -29.11 -20.50
N LEU A 19 15.86 -28.26 -21.06
CA LEU A 19 17.09 -27.82 -20.39
C LEU A 19 16.81 -26.91 -19.19
N ALA A 20 15.75 -26.09 -19.25
CA ALA A 20 15.31 -25.25 -18.13
C ALA A 20 14.65 -26.09 -17.02
N ALA A 21 13.85 -27.09 -17.40
CA ALA A 21 13.26 -28.07 -16.50
C ALA A 21 14.34 -28.93 -15.82
N GLN A 22 15.35 -29.39 -16.57
CA GLN A 22 16.51 -30.10 -15.99
C GLN A 22 17.27 -29.24 -14.98
N ARG A 23 17.56 -27.97 -15.29
CA ARG A 23 18.24 -27.05 -14.34
C ARG A 23 17.42 -26.79 -13.07
N TYR A 24 16.10 -26.81 -13.19
CA TYR A 24 15.18 -26.66 -12.07
C TYR A 24 15.20 -27.93 -11.21
N ASN A 25 15.09 -29.12 -11.81
CA ASN A 25 15.12 -30.41 -11.12
C ASN A 25 16.48 -30.70 -10.47
N ASP A 26 17.60 -30.42 -11.15
CA ASP A 26 18.96 -30.50 -10.60
C ASP A 26 19.10 -29.63 -9.32
N ARG A 27 18.39 -28.50 -9.27
CA ARG A 27 18.39 -27.58 -8.13
C ARG A 27 17.49 -28.05 -7.00
N LEU A 28 16.41 -28.77 -7.30
CA LEU A 28 15.54 -29.42 -6.32
C LEU A 28 16.24 -30.62 -5.67
N GLU A 29 16.96 -31.43 -6.45
CA GLU A 29 17.78 -32.53 -5.93
C GLU A 29 18.89 -32.03 -4.99
N GLN A 30 19.56 -30.92 -5.34
CA GLN A 30 20.55 -30.28 -4.45
C GLN A 30 19.96 -29.76 -3.12
N LEU A 31 18.66 -29.52 -3.09
CA LEU A 31 17.92 -29.07 -1.91
C LEU A 31 17.22 -30.23 -1.17
N GLY A 32 17.36 -31.47 -1.65
CA GLY A 32 16.76 -32.66 -1.05
C GLY A 32 15.24 -32.74 -1.24
N ILE A 33 14.69 -32.04 -2.23
CA ILE A 33 13.27 -32.02 -2.56
C ILE A 33 13.09 -32.90 -3.79
N GLY A 34 12.42 -34.04 -3.65
CA GLY A 34 12.20 -35.00 -4.75
C GLY A 34 11.28 -34.46 -5.84
N ASP A 35 11.41 -35.06 -7.04
CA ASP A 35 10.72 -34.65 -8.27
C ASP A 35 9.21 -34.47 -8.08
N LEU A 36 8.70 -33.32 -8.54
CA LEU A 36 7.28 -33.06 -8.71
C LEU A 36 6.96 -33.21 -10.20
N ASP A 37 6.04 -34.13 -10.51
CA ASP A 37 5.60 -34.40 -11.89
C ASP A 37 5.11 -33.11 -12.57
N VAL A 38 5.70 -32.80 -13.72
CA VAL A 38 5.30 -31.69 -14.59
C VAL A 38 4.05 -32.13 -15.35
N VAL A 39 2.91 -31.49 -15.06
CA VAL A 39 1.67 -31.69 -15.82
C VAL A 39 1.63 -30.69 -16.98
N ASP A 40 1.42 -31.21 -18.19
CA ASP A 40 1.39 -30.52 -19.49
C ASP A 40 0.47 -29.29 -19.53
N SER A 41 0.92 -28.25 -20.24
CA SER A 41 0.38 -26.88 -20.22
C SER A 41 -0.84 -26.60 -21.11
N ASP A 42 -1.52 -27.61 -21.63
CA ASP A 42 -2.46 -27.42 -22.74
C ASP A 42 -3.95 -27.53 -22.37
N ASN A 43 -4.31 -27.57 -21.08
CA ASN A 43 -5.71 -27.52 -20.67
C ASN A 43 -6.13 -26.11 -20.24
N GLU A 44 -7.14 -25.58 -20.92
CA GLU A 44 -7.90 -24.39 -20.54
C GLU A 44 -8.22 -24.40 -19.04
N PHE A 45 -8.04 -23.25 -18.40
CA PHE A 45 -8.40 -22.97 -17.01
C PHE A 45 -9.88 -23.31 -16.78
N SER A 46 -10.14 -24.53 -16.33
CA SER A 46 -11.37 -24.93 -15.66
C SER A 46 -11.07 -25.05 -14.17
N ASP A 47 -11.97 -24.52 -13.34
CA ASP A 47 -11.91 -24.56 -11.87
C ASP A 47 -11.90 -25.99 -11.28
N GLU A 48 -11.87 -27.03 -12.12
CA GLU A 48 -12.00 -28.43 -11.74
C GLU A 48 -10.70 -29.07 -11.22
N ASN A 49 -9.56 -28.38 -11.29
CA ASN A 49 -8.26 -28.86 -10.78
C ASN A 49 -7.63 -27.93 -9.72
N ASP A 50 -8.44 -27.14 -8.99
CA ASP A 50 -7.96 -26.50 -7.76
C ASP A 50 -7.82 -27.57 -6.66
N PRO A 51 -6.61 -27.86 -6.14
CA PRO A 51 -6.39 -28.89 -5.13
C PRO A 51 -7.07 -28.62 -3.77
N LEU A 52 -7.89 -27.57 -3.68
CA LEU A 52 -8.66 -27.15 -2.50
C LEU A 52 -10.19 -27.29 -2.66
N VAL A 53 -10.67 -27.91 -3.74
CA VAL A 53 -12.10 -28.16 -4.00
C VAL A 53 -12.34 -29.67 -3.99
N ASP A 54 -13.36 -30.14 -3.27
CA ASP A 54 -13.66 -31.58 -3.20
C ASP A 54 -14.41 -32.11 -4.44
N GLU A 55 -14.57 -33.44 -4.55
CA GLU A 55 -15.19 -34.11 -5.71
C GLU A 55 -16.65 -33.69 -5.99
N ALA A 56 -17.28 -32.91 -5.10
CA ALA A 56 -18.61 -32.35 -5.30
C ALA A 56 -18.61 -30.91 -5.83
N GLY A 57 -17.44 -30.28 -6.01
CA GLY A 57 -17.29 -28.89 -6.41
C GLY A 57 -17.48 -27.89 -5.26
N ASP A 58 -17.55 -28.37 -4.01
CA ASP A 58 -17.67 -27.54 -2.83
C ASP A 58 -16.29 -27.32 -2.18
N ARG A 59 -16.06 -26.11 -1.67
CA ARG A 59 -14.91 -25.84 -0.80
C ARG A 59 -15.17 -26.50 0.56
N PRO A 60 -14.21 -27.23 1.14
CA PRO A 60 -14.43 -27.89 2.42
C PRO A 60 -14.85 -26.85 3.48
N ALA A 61 -15.94 -27.17 4.19
CA ALA A 61 -16.63 -26.31 5.15
C ALA A 61 -15.82 -25.98 6.44
N GLU A 62 -14.49 -25.95 6.36
CA GLU A 62 -13.59 -25.62 7.47
C GLU A 62 -12.73 -24.36 7.22
N ALA A 63 -13.06 -23.55 6.20
CA ALA A 63 -12.47 -22.21 6.02
C ALA A 63 -13.02 -21.15 7.00
N ASP A 64 -13.94 -21.52 7.91
CA ASP A 64 -14.54 -20.61 8.90
C ASP A 64 -13.62 -20.33 10.11
N GLY A 65 -12.46 -20.99 10.20
CA GLY A 65 -11.51 -20.82 11.31
C GLY A 65 -10.56 -19.62 11.21
N TRP A 66 -10.32 -19.08 10.00
CA TRP A 66 -9.34 -17.99 9.79
C TRP A 66 -9.90 -16.58 10.05
N HIS A 67 -11.22 -16.46 10.25
CA HIS A 67 -11.86 -15.21 10.61
C HIS A 67 -12.29 -15.14 12.08
N ALA A 68 -12.29 -16.26 12.80
CA ALA A 68 -12.88 -16.33 14.15
C ALA A 68 -12.02 -15.76 15.30
N ASN A 69 -10.76 -15.35 15.06
CA ASN A 69 -9.90 -14.79 16.11
C ASN A 69 -8.95 -13.66 15.63
N PHE A 70 -9.20 -13.06 14.47
CA PHE A 70 -8.53 -11.81 14.12
C PHE A 70 -9.31 -10.64 14.74
N ASP A 71 -9.16 -10.48 16.05
CA ASP A 71 -9.69 -9.29 16.72
C ASP A 71 -8.90 -8.07 16.24
N TYR A 72 -9.43 -7.41 15.21
CA TYR A 72 -8.90 -6.21 14.60
C TYR A 72 -8.72 -5.08 15.64
N TYR A 73 -9.49 -5.11 16.73
CA TYR A 73 -9.49 -4.16 17.84
C TYR A 73 -8.58 -4.56 19.01
N GLU A 74 -8.20 -5.83 19.18
CA GLU A 74 -7.19 -6.21 20.19
C GLU A 74 -5.80 -6.42 19.61
N ARG A 75 -5.66 -6.95 18.38
CA ARG A 75 -4.36 -7.38 17.82
C ARG A 75 -3.82 -6.50 16.70
N GLY A 76 -4.67 -5.78 15.98
CA GLY A 76 -4.28 -4.96 14.83
C GLY A 76 -4.16 -3.48 15.16
N LEU A 77 -5.27 -2.76 15.11
CA LEU A 77 -5.24 -1.29 15.09
C LEU A 77 -4.67 -0.63 16.35
N PRO A 78 -5.03 -0.97 17.60
CA PRO A 78 -4.57 -0.16 18.73
C PRO A 78 -3.09 -0.33 19.06
N HIS A 79 -2.48 -1.48 18.76
CA HIS A 79 -1.04 -1.69 18.99
C HIS A 79 -0.18 -1.06 17.90
N ILE A 80 -0.67 -1.03 16.65
CA ILE A 80 -0.04 -0.36 15.51
C ILE A 80 -0.18 1.16 15.59
N PHE A 81 -1.28 1.68 16.16
CA PHE A 81 -1.51 3.13 16.20
C PHE A 81 -1.05 3.80 17.49
N LEU A 82 -0.88 3.06 18.60
CA LEU A 82 -0.54 3.63 19.91
C LEU A 82 0.62 2.85 20.54
N PRO A 83 1.87 3.08 20.10
CA PRO A 83 3.03 2.49 20.75
C PRO A 83 3.04 2.91 22.23
N ARG A 84 3.29 1.95 23.12
CA ARG A 84 3.50 2.22 24.55
C ARG A 84 4.83 2.93 24.73
N GLY A 85 4.85 4.09 25.39
CA GLY A 85 6.08 4.84 25.71
C GLY A 85 5.92 6.36 25.60
N ASN A 86 7.04 7.08 25.76
CA ASN A 86 7.09 8.55 25.80
C ASN A 86 7.10 9.23 24.40
N THR A 87 6.78 8.49 23.34
CA THR A 87 6.89 8.94 21.94
C THR A 87 5.65 8.59 21.10
N GLY A 88 4.53 8.29 21.75
CA GLY A 88 3.27 7.94 21.09
C GLY A 88 2.36 9.14 20.79
N PRO A 89 1.25 8.92 20.04
CA PRO A 89 0.33 9.99 19.67
C PRO A 89 -0.26 10.74 20.87
N THR A 90 -0.48 10.05 21.99
CA THR A 90 -0.88 10.68 23.25
C THR A 90 0.12 11.75 23.69
N THR A 91 1.40 11.40 23.78
CA THR A 91 2.46 12.31 24.23
C THR A 91 2.69 13.45 23.24
N GLU A 92 2.74 13.16 21.94
CA GLU A 92 2.98 14.18 20.93
C GLU A 92 1.78 15.14 20.77
N THR A 93 0.55 14.64 20.89
CA THR A 93 -0.67 15.46 20.92
C THR A 93 -0.69 16.37 22.14
N ASP A 94 -0.35 15.86 23.33
CA ASP A 94 -0.28 16.66 24.55
C ASP A 94 0.81 17.73 24.47
N ARG A 95 2.01 17.36 24.01
CA ARG A 95 3.12 18.31 23.80
C ARG A 95 2.70 19.43 22.85
N TYR A 96 2.08 19.09 21.72
CA TYR A 96 1.64 20.08 20.75
C TYR A 96 0.51 20.98 21.30
N ALA A 97 -0.47 20.40 21.99
CA ALA A 97 -1.55 21.17 22.60
C ALA A 97 -1.02 22.19 23.61
N ASN A 98 -0.14 21.77 24.54
CA ASN A 98 0.47 22.65 25.53
C ASN A 98 1.29 23.77 24.88
N LYS A 99 2.02 23.46 23.80
CA LYS A 99 2.72 24.47 23.00
C LYS A 99 1.75 25.49 22.40
N GLN A 100 0.69 25.04 21.73
CA GLN A 100 -0.30 25.95 21.12
C GLN A 100 -1.02 26.81 22.15
N ILE A 101 -1.33 26.26 23.33
CA ILE A 101 -1.97 27.01 24.43
C ILE A 101 -1.05 28.09 24.97
N ARG A 102 0.25 27.80 25.12
CA ARG A 102 1.25 28.78 25.54
C ARG A 102 1.45 29.87 24.50
N ASP A 103 1.55 29.50 23.23
CA ASP A 103 1.88 30.43 22.13
C ASP A 103 0.64 31.26 21.73
N HIS A 104 -0.58 30.74 21.94
CA HIS A 104 -1.86 31.36 21.55
C HIS A 104 -2.94 31.20 22.66
N PRO A 105 -2.78 31.86 23.82
CA PRO A 105 -3.64 31.65 24.98
C PRO A 105 -5.11 32.01 24.73
N ASP A 106 -5.38 33.01 23.89
CA ASP A 106 -6.75 33.49 23.61
C ASP A 106 -7.55 32.54 22.69
N GLU A 107 -6.88 31.62 21.99
CA GLU A 107 -7.53 30.71 21.06
C GLU A 107 -8.07 29.43 21.72
N ASN A 108 -7.67 29.15 22.96
CA ASN A 108 -8.14 27.97 23.69
C ASN A 108 -9.30 28.32 24.62
N LYS A 109 -10.52 28.03 24.17
CA LYS A 109 -11.76 28.38 24.88
C LYS A 109 -12.13 27.42 26.01
N SER A 110 -11.45 26.27 26.12
CA SER A 110 -11.75 25.25 27.13
C SER A 110 -10.45 24.66 27.73
N PRO A 111 -10.45 24.29 29.02
CA PRO A 111 -9.30 23.64 29.64
C PRO A 111 -8.84 22.42 28.84
N TRP A 112 -7.52 22.29 28.64
CA TRP A 112 -6.93 21.11 28.02
C TRP A 112 -6.65 20.05 29.08
N VAL A 113 -6.95 18.82 28.73
CA VAL A 113 -6.62 17.63 29.53
C VAL A 113 -5.89 16.67 28.61
N THR A 114 -4.72 16.20 29.04
CA THR A 114 -3.92 15.21 28.32
C THR A 114 -4.77 13.99 27.97
N PRO A 115 -4.87 13.59 26.68
CA PRO A 115 -5.66 12.44 26.29
C PRO A 115 -5.05 11.15 26.83
N THR A 116 -5.87 10.23 27.33
CA THR A 116 -5.38 8.88 27.66
C THR A 116 -5.21 8.04 26.39
N VAL A 117 -4.57 6.88 26.51
CA VAL A 117 -4.48 5.90 25.41
C VAL A 117 -5.87 5.44 25.00
N GLU A 118 -6.76 5.20 25.97
CA GLU A 118 -8.15 4.79 25.76
C GLU A 118 -8.95 5.88 25.04
N GLU A 119 -8.75 7.15 25.39
CA GLU A 119 -9.38 8.27 24.66
C GLU A 119 -8.89 8.34 23.21
N MET A 120 -7.60 8.12 22.95
CA MET A 120 -7.07 8.09 21.58
C MET A 120 -7.61 6.89 20.77
N LYS A 121 -7.77 5.72 21.40
CA LYS A 121 -8.45 4.55 20.79
C LYS A 121 -9.90 4.88 20.44
N ALA A 122 -10.63 5.47 21.39
CA ALA A 122 -12.01 5.89 21.19
C ALA A 122 -12.12 6.92 20.06
N PHE A 123 -11.23 7.91 20.02
CA PHE A 123 -11.13 8.90 18.94
C PHE A 123 -10.96 8.25 17.57
N LEU A 124 -9.98 7.33 17.43
CA LEU A 124 -9.76 6.60 16.17
C LEU A 124 -10.94 5.71 15.79
N GLY A 125 -11.54 5.03 16.77
CA GLY A 125 -12.75 4.22 16.57
C GLY A 125 -13.92 5.05 16.01
N LEU A 126 -14.11 6.27 16.52
CA LEU A 126 -15.09 7.21 15.98
C LEU A 126 -14.72 7.65 14.55
N CYS A 127 -13.44 7.93 14.25
CA CYS A 127 -13.00 8.25 12.89
C CYS A 127 -13.33 7.13 11.89
N PHE A 128 -13.11 5.86 12.26
CA PHE A 128 -13.47 4.72 11.41
C PHE A 128 -14.99 4.61 11.22
N LEU A 129 -15.76 4.80 12.30
CA LEU A 129 -17.22 4.77 12.23
C LEU A 129 -17.78 5.89 11.34
N MET A 130 -17.16 7.08 11.33
CA MET A 130 -17.52 8.18 10.42
C MET A 130 -17.27 7.83 8.95
N GLY A 131 -16.33 6.92 8.65
CA GLY A 131 -16.10 6.41 7.31
C GLY A 131 -17.23 5.49 6.82
N ILE A 132 -17.91 4.80 7.75
CA ILE A 132 -19.02 3.89 7.46
C ILE A 132 -20.36 4.65 7.46
N ASN A 133 -20.61 5.43 8.51
CA ASN A 133 -21.82 6.22 8.68
C ASN A 133 -21.54 7.68 8.35
N VAL A 134 -21.54 8.05 7.07
CA VAL A 134 -21.18 9.41 6.65
C VAL A 134 -22.32 10.39 6.91
N LYS A 135 -22.04 11.44 7.70
CA LYS A 135 -22.96 12.58 7.92
C LYS A 135 -22.52 13.86 7.20
N PRO A 136 -23.44 14.82 6.94
CA PRO A 136 -23.14 16.05 6.20
C PRO A 136 -22.03 16.90 6.82
N ASP A 137 -21.95 16.92 8.15
CA ASP A 137 -20.92 17.63 8.88
C ASP A 137 -20.53 16.88 10.17
N ILE A 138 -19.38 17.26 10.71
CA ILE A 138 -18.79 16.58 11.86
C ILE A 138 -19.57 16.78 13.18
N LYS A 139 -20.34 17.87 13.33
CA LYS A 139 -21.14 18.09 14.53
C LYS A 139 -22.43 17.28 14.51
N SER A 140 -22.94 16.96 13.32
CA SER A 140 -24.12 16.12 13.14
C SER A 140 -23.99 14.72 13.76
N TYR A 141 -22.78 14.20 13.98
CA TYR A 141 -22.54 12.95 14.72
C TYR A 141 -22.99 13.01 16.18
N TRP A 142 -23.09 14.20 16.75
CA TRP A 142 -23.58 14.45 18.11
C TRP A 142 -24.93 15.19 18.13
N SER A 143 -25.69 15.12 17.03
CA SER A 143 -27.04 15.69 17.00
C SER A 143 -27.97 14.93 17.95
N THR A 144 -28.83 15.67 18.65
CA THR A 144 -29.93 15.13 19.46
C THR A 144 -31.27 15.20 18.73
N ASP A 145 -31.27 15.65 17.46
CA ASP A 145 -32.45 15.59 16.60
C ASP A 145 -32.75 14.12 16.29
N VAL A 146 -33.99 13.68 16.55
CA VAL A 146 -34.42 12.28 16.40
C VAL A 146 -34.17 11.74 14.99
N MET A 147 -34.23 12.58 13.95
CA MET A 147 -33.98 12.18 12.56
C MET A 147 -32.50 12.01 12.23
N LEU A 148 -31.61 12.62 13.02
CA LEU A 148 -30.16 12.65 12.77
C LEU A 148 -29.35 11.95 13.86
N GLU A 149 -29.96 11.58 14.98
CA GLU A 149 -29.29 11.04 16.15
C GLU A 149 -28.48 9.79 15.78
N THR A 150 -27.28 9.69 16.35
CA THR A 150 -26.47 8.46 16.28
C THR A 150 -25.91 8.20 17.67
N PRO A 151 -26.69 7.56 18.55
CA PRO A 151 -26.46 7.58 20.00
C PRO A 151 -25.07 7.08 20.44
N TYR A 152 -24.43 6.25 19.61
CA TYR A 152 -23.12 5.69 19.90
C TYR A 152 -22.02 6.75 20.03
N PHE A 153 -22.02 7.79 19.19
CA PHE A 153 -20.95 8.82 19.20
C PHE A 153 -20.91 9.58 20.53
N SER A 154 -22.06 10.05 21.01
CA SER A 154 -22.17 10.77 22.29
C SER A 154 -21.94 9.90 23.51
N LYS A 155 -22.22 8.59 23.42
CA LYS A 155 -21.92 7.62 24.48
C LYS A 155 -20.43 7.32 24.62
N VAL A 156 -19.69 7.33 23.51
CA VAL A 156 -18.24 7.05 23.49
C VAL A 156 -17.41 8.27 23.89
N MET A 157 -17.69 9.44 23.29
CA MET A 157 -16.92 10.64 23.56
C MET A 157 -17.80 11.88 23.40
N LYS A 158 -17.67 12.88 24.27
CA LYS A 158 -18.37 14.16 24.09
C LYS A 158 -17.86 14.89 22.84
N ARG A 159 -18.76 15.55 22.10
CA ARG A 159 -18.43 16.34 20.89
C ARG A 159 -17.23 17.25 21.08
N ASP A 160 -17.25 18.06 22.14
CA ASP A 160 -16.22 19.07 22.34
C ASP A 160 -14.87 18.44 22.66
N ARG A 161 -14.84 17.29 23.35
CA ARG A 161 -13.62 16.52 23.59
C ARG A 161 -13.05 15.96 22.29
N TYR A 162 -13.89 15.38 21.44
CA TYR A 162 -13.48 14.89 20.11
C TYR A 162 -12.88 16.03 19.27
N MET A 163 -13.55 17.18 19.22
CA MET A 163 -13.06 18.36 18.48
C MET A 163 -11.74 18.90 19.04
N GLN A 164 -11.55 18.87 20.36
CA GLN A 164 -10.32 19.30 21.00
C GLN A 164 -9.15 18.37 20.64
N ILE A 165 -9.36 17.04 20.68
CA ILE A 165 -8.35 16.06 20.23
C ILE A 165 -8.07 16.24 18.73
N MET A 166 -9.10 16.36 17.90
CA MET A 166 -8.96 16.56 16.45
C MET A 166 -8.15 17.82 16.12
N ARG A 167 -8.30 18.90 16.91
CA ARG A 167 -7.55 20.14 16.73
C ARG A 167 -6.05 19.96 16.96
N TYR A 168 -5.67 19.13 17.93
CA TYR A 168 -4.29 19.04 18.40
C TYR A 168 -3.57 17.74 18.06
N ILE A 169 -4.24 16.75 17.43
CA ILE A 169 -3.64 15.44 17.13
C ILE A 169 -2.30 15.57 16.39
N HIS A 170 -1.24 15.01 16.98
CA HIS A 170 0.13 15.03 16.47
C HIS A 170 0.82 13.68 16.68
N PHE A 171 1.78 13.36 15.80
CA PHE A 171 2.50 12.08 15.79
C PHE A 171 4.03 12.23 15.89
N SER A 172 4.53 13.46 15.92
CA SER A 172 5.96 13.74 16.08
C SER A 172 6.22 15.09 16.75
N ASN A 173 7.43 15.23 17.28
CA ASN A 173 7.83 16.42 18.02
C ASN A 173 8.09 17.60 17.07
N SER A 174 7.11 18.48 16.94
CA SER A 174 7.23 19.65 16.07
C SER A 174 8.32 20.64 16.49
N GLU A 175 8.83 20.57 17.72
CA GLU A 175 9.95 21.41 18.19
C GLU A 175 11.31 20.90 17.72
N GLN A 176 11.39 19.63 17.30
CA GLN A 176 12.60 18.98 16.77
C GLN A 176 12.53 18.80 15.24
N ALA A 177 11.53 19.38 14.58
CA ALA A 177 11.38 19.27 13.14
C ALA A 177 12.56 19.92 12.41
N PRO A 178 13.33 19.16 11.61
CA PRO A 178 14.43 19.71 10.83
C PRO A 178 13.90 20.76 9.85
N GLN A 179 14.70 21.80 9.61
CA GLN A 179 14.34 22.90 8.72
C GLN A 179 14.71 22.58 7.27
N PRO A 180 14.05 23.22 6.28
CA PRO A 180 14.47 23.10 4.89
C PRO A 180 15.96 23.42 4.72
N GLY A 181 16.72 22.50 4.14
CA GLY A 181 18.18 22.59 3.99
C GLY A 181 18.97 21.69 4.95
N ASP A 182 18.33 21.16 6.01
CA ASP A 182 18.91 20.12 6.84
C ASP A 182 18.97 18.78 6.07
N PRO A 183 20.07 18.00 6.14
CA PRO A 183 20.14 16.66 5.55
C PRO A 183 19.02 15.71 6.00
N ASN A 184 18.48 15.91 7.21
CA ASN A 184 17.41 15.12 7.80
C ASN A 184 16.02 15.71 7.53
N TYR A 185 15.91 16.74 6.67
CA TYR A 185 14.63 17.34 6.34
C TYR A 185 13.70 16.37 5.61
N SER A 186 12.53 16.11 6.22
CA SER A 186 11.45 15.35 5.60
C SER A 186 10.19 16.20 5.51
N LYS A 187 9.60 16.30 4.31
CA LYS A 187 8.26 16.90 4.12
C LYS A 187 7.17 16.11 4.84
N LEU A 188 7.44 14.85 5.20
CA LEU A 188 6.53 13.96 5.88
C LEU A 188 6.80 13.87 7.38
N TYR A 189 7.76 14.63 7.93
CA TYR A 189 8.20 14.56 9.33
C TYR A 189 7.05 14.46 10.36
N LYS A 190 5.91 15.13 10.10
CA LYS A 190 4.74 15.12 10.99
C LYS A 190 4.01 13.77 11.09
N ILE A 191 4.17 12.91 10.09
CA ILE A 191 3.48 11.62 9.95
C ILE A 191 4.43 10.46 9.66
N GLU A 192 5.72 10.72 9.48
CA GLU A 192 6.70 9.73 9.05
C GLU A 192 6.82 8.56 10.03
N SER A 193 6.84 8.84 11.34
CA SER A 193 6.82 7.83 12.39
C SER A 193 5.60 6.91 12.28
N LEU A 194 4.42 7.50 12.10
CA LEU A 194 3.15 6.77 11.94
C LEU A 194 3.14 5.94 10.65
N MET A 195 3.59 6.52 9.54
CA MET A 195 3.65 5.84 8.25
C MET A 195 4.58 4.63 8.31
N ASN A 196 5.77 4.79 8.89
CA ASN A 196 6.72 3.68 9.05
C ASN A 196 6.12 2.57 9.90
N MET A 197 5.50 2.91 11.03
CA MET A 197 4.82 1.94 11.89
C MET A 197 3.72 1.17 11.16
N PHE A 198 2.94 1.88 10.34
CA PHE A 198 1.86 1.30 9.56
C PHE A 198 2.39 0.36 8.47
N THR A 199 3.41 0.80 7.71
CA THR A 199 4.01 -0.01 6.66
C THR A 199 4.76 -1.22 7.23
N ASP A 200 5.44 -1.08 8.35
CA ASP A 200 6.12 -2.20 9.02
C ASP A 200 5.10 -3.24 9.47
N SER A 201 3.94 -2.80 9.97
CA SER A 201 2.89 -3.74 10.30
C SER A 201 2.27 -4.42 9.07
N MET A 202 2.10 -3.72 7.94
CA MET A 202 1.55 -4.36 6.72
C MET A 202 2.39 -5.56 6.30
N VAL A 203 3.72 -5.41 6.33
CA VAL A 203 4.66 -6.46 5.94
C VAL A 203 4.64 -7.63 6.91
N ASN A 204 4.48 -7.37 8.22
CA ASN A 204 4.59 -8.39 9.26
C ASN A 204 3.28 -9.16 9.52
N GLN A 205 2.13 -8.66 9.06
CA GLN A 205 0.81 -9.25 9.39
C GLN A 205 0.29 -10.23 8.34
N TYR A 206 0.83 -10.20 7.12
CA TYR A 206 0.32 -11.03 6.03
C TYR A 206 1.42 -11.39 5.03
N ILE A 207 1.49 -12.66 4.67
CA ILE A 207 2.34 -13.15 3.58
C ILE A 207 1.48 -13.18 2.31
N PRO A 208 1.78 -12.37 1.28
CA PRO A 208 0.99 -12.34 0.07
C PRO A 208 1.12 -13.63 -0.74
N LYS A 209 0.12 -13.93 -1.56
CA LYS A 209 0.24 -14.93 -2.63
C LYS A 209 1.14 -14.40 -3.75
N ARG A 210 1.50 -15.29 -4.68
CA ARG A 210 2.50 -15.05 -5.73
C ARG A 210 2.25 -13.80 -6.60
N GLN A 211 1.00 -13.39 -6.80
CA GLN A 211 0.65 -12.33 -7.76
C GLN A 211 0.39 -10.99 -7.04
N LEU A 212 1.19 -9.97 -7.35
CA LEU A 212 1.06 -8.62 -6.79
C LEU A 212 0.93 -7.55 -7.88
N SER A 213 0.24 -6.46 -7.57
CA SER A 213 0.11 -5.30 -8.44
C SER A 213 0.77 -4.08 -7.81
N VAL A 214 1.54 -3.32 -8.60
CA VAL A 214 2.06 -2.00 -8.21
C VAL A 214 1.27 -0.91 -8.94
N ASP A 215 0.66 -0.01 -8.17
CA ASP A 215 -0.11 1.10 -8.73
C ASP A 215 -0.12 2.33 -7.79
N GLU A 216 -0.86 3.35 -8.22
CA GLU A 216 -1.01 4.66 -7.64
C GLU A 216 -2.34 4.80 -6.93
N VAL A 217 -2.28 5.23 -5.68
CA VAL A 217 -3.46 5.55 -4.86
C VAL A 217 -3.55 7.06 -4.66
N MET A 218 -4.78 7.59 -4.69
CA MET A 218 -5.06 9.02 -4.48
C MET A 218 -5.91 9.22 -3.24
N VAL A 219 -5.36 9.88 -2.23
CA VAL A 219 -6.09 10.31 -1.02
C VAL A 219 -6.65 11.72 -1.28
N PRO A 220 -7.98 11.92 -1.28
CA PRO A 220 -8.58 13.23 -1.56
C PRO A 220 -8.08 14.32 -0.61
N TRP A 221 -7.55 15.41 -1.17
CA TRP A 221 -7.12 16.56 -0.38
C TRP A 221 -7.16 17.86 -1.21
N LYS A 222 -7.89 18.86 -0.72
CA LYS A 222 -7.99 20.17 -1.38
C LYS A 222 -7.23 21.28 -0.66
N GLY A 223 -6.75 21.04 0.57
CA GLY A 223 -6.03 22.03 1.37
C GLY A 223 -4.67 22.45 0.80
N ARG A 224 -4.00 23.37 1.50
CA ARG A 224 -2.64 23.81 1.19
C ARG A 224 -1.66 22.74 1.62
N LEU A 225 -0.98 22.12 0.65
CA LEU A 225 0.03 21.10 0.89
C LEU A 225 1.03 21.11 -0.27
N SER A 226 2.32 21.14 0.05
CA SER A 226 3.40 21.36 -0.93
C SER A 226 3.58 20.22 -1.93
N PHE A 227 3.16 19.00 -1.59
CA PHE A 227 3.28 17.80 -2.42
C PHE A 227 1.94 17.26 -2.94
N LYS A 228 0.85 18.04 -2.80
CA LYS A 228 -0.45 17.73 -3.42
C LYS A 228 -0.28 17.60 -4.94
N GLN A 229 -0.88 16.56 -5.51
CA GLN A 229 -0.85 16.26 -6.95
C GLN A 229 -2.21 16.56 -7.61
N TYR A 230 -2.14 16.92 -8.90
CA TYR A 230 -3.29 16.97 -9.79
C TYR A 230 -3.22 15.84 -10.81
N MET A 231 -4.19 14.92 -10.77
CA MET A 231 -4.29 13.75 -11.64
C MET A 231 -5.61 13.83 -12.42
N PRO A 232 -5.64 14.47 -13.61
CA PRO A 232 -6.89 14.78 -14.31
C PRO A 232 -7.70 13.55 -14.73
N ALA A 233 -7.02 12.42 -14.95
CA ALA A 233 -7.62 11.16 -15.38
C ALA A 233 -8.20 10.32 -14.22
N LYS A 234 -7.96 10.70 -12.95
CA LYS A 234 -8.50 9.97 -11.78
C LYS A 234 -9.79 10.67 -11.28
N PRO A 235 -10.77 9.94 -10.71
CA PRO A 235 -11.98 10.54 -10.15
C PRO A 235 -11.66 11.62 -9.11
N THR A 236 -10.72 11.30 -8.21
CA THR A 236 -10.12 12.25 -7.28
C THR A 236 -8.99 12.99 -7.96
N LYS A 237 -9.31 14.14 -8.58
CA LYS A 237 -8.33 14.93 -9.33
C LYS A 237 -7.26 15.59 -8.46
N TRP A 238 -7.61 16.04 -7.25
CA TRP A 238 -6.70 16.72 -6.33
C TRP A 238 -6.51 15.89 -5.07
N GLY A 239 -5.26 15.58 -4.73
CA GLY A 239 -5.00 14.78 -3.54
C GLY A 239 -3.54 14.51 -3.24
N ILE A 240 -3.32 13.69 -2.24
CA ILE A 240 -2.01 13.14 -1.90
C ILE A 240 -1.85 11.85 -2.71
N LYS A 241 -0.82 11.80 -3.53
CA LYS A 241 -0.48 10.60 -4.31
C LYS A 241 0.32 9.65 -3.42
N MET A 242 0.00 8.38 -3.49
CA MET A 242 0.74 7.28 -2.87
C MET A 242 1.04 6.22 -3.93
N TRP A 243 2.11 5.48 -3.73
CA TRP A 243 2.40 4.23 -4.45
C TRP A 243 2.05 3.08 -3.52
N ALA A 244 1.51 1.99 -4.05
CA ALA A 244 1.18 0.81 -3.27
C ALA A 244 1.52 -0.45 -4.05
N ILE A 245 1.91 -1.49 -3.34
CA ILE A 245 1.97 -2.86 -3.82
C ILE A 245 0.93 -3.68 -3.07
N ALA A 246 0.06 -4.36 -3.81
CA ALA A 246 -1.06 -5.10 -3.26
C ALA A 246 -1.17 -6.49 -3.88
N GLU A 247 -1.60 -7.46 -3.06
CA GLU A 247 -1.85 -8.84 -3.48
C GLU A 247 -3.15 -8.94 -4.28
N ALA A 248 -3.11 -9.67 -5.41
CA ALA A 248 -4.17 -9.63 -6.42
C ALA A 248 -5.49 -10.31 -5.98
N ASN A 249 -5.42 -11.39 -5.19
CA ASN A 249 -6.58 -12.20 -4.82
C ASN A 249 -7.40 -11.57 -3.68
N THR A 250 -6.75 -10.92 -2.72
CA THR A 250 -7.37 -10.38 -1.49
C THR A 250 -7.43 -8.85 -1.48
N GLY A 251 -6.64 -8.18 -2.33
CA GLY A 251 -6.47 -6.73 -2.29
C GLY A 251 -5.64 -6.24 -1.10
N TYR A 252 -4.97 -7.14 -0.36
CA TYR A 252 -4.14 -6.75 0.77
C TYR A 252 -2.96 -5.88 0.31
N VAL A 253 -2.81 -4.70 0.92
CA VAL A 253 -1.70 -3.78 0.62
C VAL A 253 -0.49 -4.17 1.45
N SER A 254 0.50 -4.80 0.83
CA SER A 254 1.74 -5.23 1.49
C SER A 254 2.66 -4.06 1.84
N PHE A 255 2.64 -2.99 1.03
CA PHE A 255 3.40 -1.77 1.33
C PHE A 255 2.80 -0.56 0.59
N CYS A 256 2.94 0.63 1.17
CA CYS A 256 2.60 1.88 0.50
C CYS A 256 3.54 3.03 0.89
N GLN A 257 3.68 4.02 0.00
CA GLN A 257 4.57 5.16 0.20
C GLN A 257 3.94 6.46 -0.30
N VAL A 258 3.98 7.51 0.52
CA VAL A 258 3.53 8.86 0.11
C VAL A 258 4.52 9.50 -0.85
N TYR A 259 4.02 9.98 -1.99
CA TYR A 259 4.80 10.77 -2.92
C TYR A 259 4.93 12.22 -2.44
N SER A 260 6.11 12.59 -1.93
CA SER A 260 6.42 13.92 -1.40
C SER A 260 6.97 14.91 -2.45
N GLY A 261 6.85 14.58 -3.74
CA GLY A 261 7.32 15.41 -4.85
C GLY A 261 8.81 15.28 -5.13
N ARG A 262 9.42 16.32 -5.71
CA ARG A 262 10.86 16.35 -6.01
C ARG A 262 11.69 16.55 -4.74
N ILE A 263 12.79 15.80 -4.65
CA ILE A 263 13.87 15.99 -3.68
C ILE A 263 14.90 16.90 -4.36
N ASN A 264 15.27 18.02 -3.73
CA ASN A 264 16.25 19.00 -4.25
C ASN A 264 15.95 19.56 -5.66
N GLY A 265 14.67 19.76 -6.01
CA GLY A 265 14.26 20.44 -7.25
C GLY A 265 14.41 19.61 -8.55
N ALA A 266 15.16 18.51 -8.53
CA ALA A 266 15.33 17.63 -9.68
C ALA A 266 14.36 16.45 -9.65
N ALA A 267 13.78 16.10 -10.80
CA ALA A 267 13.17 14.79 -10.98
C ALA A 267 14.32 13.79 -11.09
N ALA A 268 14.57 13.00 -10.04
CA ALA A 268 15.59 11.97 -10.12
C ALA A 268 15.22 10.99 -11.25
N PRO A 269 16.14 10.71 -12.19
CA PRO A 269 15.86 9.83 -13.33
C PRO A 269 15.39 8.46 -12.85
N GLY A 270 14.56 7.80 -13.67
CA GLY A 270 14.05 6.46 -13.35
C GLY A 270 13.12 6.40 -12.14
N LEU A 271 12.31 7.44 -11.89
CA LEU A 271 11.34 7.45 -10.77
C LEU A 271 10.48 6.18 -10.76
N ALA A 272 9.87 5.84 -11.90
CA ALA A 272 9.08 4.62 -12.07
C ALA A 272 9.83 3.37 -11.60
N ASN A 273 11.03 3.14 -12.13
CA ASN A 273 11.86 1.99 -11.78
C ASN A 273 12.18 1.95 -10.28
N ARG A 274 12.53 3.10 -9.70
CA ARG A 274 12.86 3.20 -8.26
C ARG A 274 11.64 2.92 -7.38
N VAL A 275 10.46 3.38 -7.78
CA VAL A 275 9.21 3.12 -7.05
C VAL A 275 8.92 1.63 -7.02
N VAL A 276 8.97 0.94 -8.18
CA VAL A 276 8.70 -0.50 -8.25
C VAL A 276 9.69 -1.30 -7.41
N LYS A 277 11.00 -1.05 -7.57
CA LYS A 277 12.04 -1.73 -6.77
C LYS A 277 11.85 -1.47 -5.27
N ASN A 278 11.57 -0.22 -4.88
CA ASN A 278 11.31 0.11 -3.48
C ASN A 278 10.08 -0.60 -2.92
N CYS A 279 9.00 -0.73 -3.71
CA CYS A 279 7.82 -1.47 -3.28
C CYS A 279 8.14 -2.95 -3.05
N ILE A 280 8.90 -3.58 -3.95
CA ILE A 280 9.31 -4.99 -3.85
C ILE A 280 10.26 -5.21 -2.66
N GLU A 281 11.25 -4.33 -2.48
CA GLU A 281 12.17 -4.33 -1.33
C GLU A 281 11.40 -4.20 -0.01
N LYS A 282 10.51 -3.19 0.07
CA LYS A 282 9.81 -2.87 1.31
C LYS A 282 8.68 -3.84 1.63
N ALA A 283 8.09 -4.49 0.63
CA ALA A 283 7.17 -5.60 0.85
C ALA A 283 7.89 -6.91 1.24
N ASN A 284 9.23 -6.92 1.29
CA ASN A 284 10.04 -8.09 1.65
C ASN A 284 9.77 -9.32 0.76
N ILE A 285 9.69 -9.12 -0.55
CA ILE A 285 9.36 -10.18 -1.54
C ILE A 285 10.51 -10.51 -2.51
N ILE A 286 11.71 -9.95 -2.28
CA ILE A 286 12.90 -10.23 -3.10
C ILE A 286 13.31 -11.68 -3.00
N GLY A 287 13.70 -12.29 -4.11
CA GLY A 287 14.28 -13.63 -4.12
C GLY A 287 13.25 -14.76 -4.09
N GLN A 288 11.97 -14.45 -3.92
CA GLN A 288 10.93 -15.42 -3.55
C GLN A 288 10.05 -15.88 -4.72
N GLY A 289 10.33 -15.45 -5.96
CA GLY A 289 9.60 -15.93 -7.14
C GLY A 289 8.20 -15.31 -7.32
N TYR A 290 7.96 -14.12 -6.75
CA TYR A 290 6.72 -13.38 -6.95
C TYR A 290 6.60 -12.84 -8.38
N HIS A 291 5.36 -12.60 -8.81
CA HIS A 291 5.02 -12.00 -10.09
C HIS A 291 4.40 -10.63 -9.85
N VAL A 292 4.96 -9.59 -10.45
CA VAL A 292 4.52 -8.22 -10.28
C VAL A 292 3.89 -7.67 -11.56
N TYR A 293 2.66 -7.19 -11.43
CA TYR A 293 1.87 -6.57 -12.49
C TYR A 293 1.87 -5.05 -12.31
N MET A 294 1.95 -4.30 -13.41
CA MET A 294 1.98 -2.83 -13.35
C MET A 294 1.47 -2.19 -14.64
N ASP A 295 1.05 -0.92 -14.55
CA ASP A 295 0.58 -0.16 -15.69
C ASP A 295 1.74 0.34 -16.59
N ASN A 296 1.37 0.95 -17.72
CA ASN A 296 2.35 1.46 -18.67
C ASN A 296 3.19 2.63 -18.17
N TYR A 297 2.88 3.25 -17.02
CA TYR A 297 3.72 4.30 -16.44
C TYR A 297 5.03 3.67 -15.94
N PHE A 298 4.94 2.49 -15.31
CA PHE A 298 6.07 1.82 -14.67
C PHE A 298 6.94 0.97 -15.61
N THR A 299 6.33 0.33 -16.61
CA THR A 299 7.02 -0.66 -17.46
C THR A 299 8.19 -0.08 -18.25
N SER A 300 9.31 -0.80 -18.28
CA SER A 300 10.41 -0.61 -19.24
C SER A 300 11.25 -1.89 -19.38
N PRO A 301 11.90 -2.13 -20.54
CA PRO A 301 12.80 -3.27 -20.71
C PRO A 301 13.87 -3.35 -19.63
N ALA A 302 14.60 -2.25 -19.36
CA ALA A 302 15.59 -2.21 -18.29
C ALA A 302 15.03 -2.55 -16.91
N LEU A 303 13.80 -2.14 -16.57
CA LEU A 303 13.19 -2.52 -15.30
C LEU A 303 12.93 -4.03 -15.24
N PHE A 304 12.35 -4.61 -16.29
CA PHE A 304 11.98 -6.03 -16.29
C PHE A 304 13.23 -6.93 -16.24
N THR A 305 14.27 -6.58 -16.99
CA THR A 305 15.57 -7.29 -16.91
C THR A 305 16.13 -7.26 -15.50
N ASP A 306 16.11 -6.10 -14.84
CA ASP A 306 16.64 -5.93 -13.50
C ASP A 306 15.83 -6.71 -12.45
N LEU A 307 14.50 -6.70 -12.54
CA LEU A 307 13.62 -7.48 -11.66
C LEU A 307 13.87 -8.99 -11.80
N PHE A 308 14.05 -9.46 -13.03
CA PHE A 308 14.33 -10.87 -13.28
C PHE A 308 15.72 -11.26 -12.76
N GLN A 309 16.77 -10.52 -13.14
CA GLN A 309 18.16 -10.88 -12.85
C GLN A 309 18.57 -10.65 -11.39
N HIS A 310 18.04 -9.62 -10.74
CA HIS A 310 18.50 -9.20 -9.41
C HIS A 310 17.46 -9.39 -8.30
N PHE A 311 16.17 -9.49 -8.65
CA PHE A 311 15.09 -9.60 -7.66
C PHE A 311 14.41 -10.97 -7.67
N ASN A 312 14.76 -11.87 -8.61
CA ASN A 312 14.05 -13.14 -8.84
C ASN A 312 12.52 -12.93 -8.90
N THR A 313 12.10 -11.91 -9.63
CA THR A 313 10.71 -11.45 -9.72
C THR A 313 10.31 -11.38 -11.18
N ALA A 314 9.28 -12.13 -11.57
CA ALA A 314 8.68 -12.01 -12.89
C ALA A 314 7.85 -10.71 -12.96
N ALA A 315 7.81 -10.06 -14.12
CA ALA A 315 7.06 -8.81 -14.27
C ALA A 315 6.21 -8.82 -15.54
N CYS A 316 5.01 -8.24 -15.44
CA CYS A 316 4.09 -8.10 -16.56
C CYS A 316 3.44 -6.71 -16.54
N GLY A 317 3.18 -6.15 -17.71
CA GLY A 317 2.49 -4.87 -17.81
C GLY A 317 2.37 -4.39 -19.24
N THR A 318 1.41 -3.51 -19.48
CA THR A 318 1.26 -2.81 -20.77
C THR A 318 2.45 -1.87 -20.98
N VAL A 319 2.93 -1.68 -22.20
CA VAL A 319 4.02 -0.73 -22.49
C VAL A 319 3.57 0.38 -23.43
N ARG A 320 4.12 1.59 -23.25
CA ARG A 320 3.91 2.69 -24.21
C ARG A 320 4.76 2.44 -25.45
N ILE A 321 4.18 2.63 -26.64
CA ILE A 321 4.88 2.41 -27.92
C ILE A 321 6.17 3.23 -28.08
N ASN A 322 6.22 4.41 -27.44
CA ASN A 322 7.39 5.30 -27.45
C ASN A 322 8.35 5.06 -26.27
N ARG A 323 8.24 3.93 -25.57
CA ARG A 323 9.14 3.60 -24.46
C ARG A 323 10.55 3.34 -24.99
N ARG A 324 11.54 3.89 -24.29
CA ARG A 324 12.96 3.67 -24.60
C ARG A 324 13.28 2.17 -24.55
N GLU A 325 14.24 1.73 -25.35
CA GLU A 325 14.76 0.35 -25.41
C GLU A 325 13.82 -0.71 -25.99
N LEU A 326 12.62 -0.33 -26.46
CA LEU A 326 11.83 -1.24 -27.27
C LEU A 326 12.48 -1.43 -28.66
N PRO A 327 12.40 -2.63 -29.26
CA PRO A 327 12.80 -2.85 -30.65
C PRO A 327 12.05 -1.89 -31.60
N LYS A 328 12.73 -1.37 -32.61
CA LYS A 328 12.13 -0.39 -33.54
C LYS A 328 10.98 -1.00 -34.35
N ASP A 329 11.02 -2.31 -34.58
CA ASP A 329 10.04 -2.99 -35.43
C ASP A 329 8.66 -3.09 -34.74
N ILE A 330 8.62 -3.14 -33.41
CA ILE A 330 7.38 -3.10 -32.62
C ILE A 330 6.90 -1.66 -32.32
N MET A 331 7.67 -0.64 -32.68
CA MET A 331 7.29 0.78 -32.48
C MET A 331 6.44 1.34 -33.62
N LYS A 332 6.23 0.58 -34.70
CA LYS A 332 5.39 1.00 -35.82
C LYS A 332 3.93 0.77 -35.45
N LYS A 333 3.08 1.79 -35.61
CA LYS A 333 1.63 1.56 -35.62
C LYS A 333 1.33 0.65 -36.80
N ASN A 334 0.58 -0.43 -36.59
CA ASN A 334 -0.05 -1.13 -37.71
C ASN A 334 -0.85 -0.10 -38.52
N PRO A 335 -0.68 -0.07 -39.86
CA PRO A 335 -1.26 0.94 -40.74
C PRO A 335 -2.78 1.01 -40.65
#